data_AF-A0AAF6BJE8-F1
#
_entry.id   AF-A0AAF6BJE8-F1
#
_cell.length_a   1.000
_cell.length_b   1.000
_cell.length_c   1.000
_cell.angle_alpha   90.00
_cell.angle_beta   90.00
_cell.angle_gamma   90.00
#
_symmetry.space_group_name_H-M   'P 1'
#
loop_
_entity.id
_entity.type
_entity.pdbx_description
1 polymer ?
#
loop_
_entity_poly.entity_id
_entity_poly.type
_entity_poly.pdbx_seq_one_letter_code
_entity_poly.pdbx_strand_id
1 'polypeptide(L)'
;MGLAKMEIERFNGKGDFALWRQRMKAILVQMKISKAIDTEAKHAESVTAEDKVEMNELAYSTIVMYLGDKVLREVANEKTAIGVWAKLQSLYMKKFLSRRIYLKGMLFGFKIQEDKPIEDYLDEFNRIVIDLANIDVDTLMKTK
;
A
#
# COMPACT_ATOMS: atom_id res chain seq x y z
N MET A 1 -23.94 -3.55 -17.26
CA MET A 1 -23.85 -3.97 -15.84
C MET A 1 -23.13 -2.86 -15.09
N GLY A 2 -23.82 -2.20 -14.17
CA GLY A 2 -23.21 -1.11 -13.39
C GLY A 2 -22.08 -1.66 -12.54
N LEU A 3 -20.88 -1.10 -12.69
CA LEU A 3 -19.80 -1.27 -11.73
C LEU A 3 -20.31 -0.74 -10.40
N ALA A 4 -20.75 -1.64 -9.51
CA ALA A 4 -20.99 -1.28 -8.12
C ALA A 4 -19.74 -0.54 -7.65
N LYS A 5 -19.92 0.74 -7.30
CA LYS A 5 -18.88 1.65 -6.82
C LYS A 5 -18.16 0.91 -5.69
N MET A 6 -17.02 0.29 -6.00
CA MET A 6 -16.17 -0.27 -4.97
C MET A 6 -15.54 0.94 -4.29
N GLU A 7 -16.17 1.40 -3.21
CA GLU A 7 -15.73 2.55 -2.43
C GLU A 7 -14.44 2.21 -1.69
N ILE A 8 -13.35 2.13 -2.44
CA ILE A 8 -12.01 2.18 -1.88
C ILE A 8 -11.68 3.65 -1.70
N GLU A 9 -11.35 4.04 -0.48
CA GLU A 9 -10.84 5.37 -0.20
C GLU A 9 -9.57 5.63 -1.01
N ARG A 10 -9.43 6.87 -1.47
CA ARG A 10 -8.23 7.30 -2.17
C ARG A 10 -7.03 7.22 -1.25
N PHE A 11 -5.93 6.64 -1.72
CA PHE A 11 -4.70 6.61 -0.94
C PHE A 11 -4.05 7.98 -0.92
N ASN A 12 -4.01 8.59 0.26
CA ASN A 12 -3.45 9.93 0.48
C ASN A 12 -1.97 9.92 0.92
N GLY A 13 -1.33 8.74 0.93
CA GLY A 13 0.06 8.58 1.37
C GLY A 13 0.22 8.37 2.87
N LYS A 14 -0.89 8.26 3.62
CA LYS A 14 -0.94 7.89 5.04
C LYS A 14 -1.77 6.61 5.20
N GLY A 15 -1.57 5.91 6.31
CA GLY A 15 -2.29 4.66 6.61
C GLY A 15 -1.68 3.44 5.92
N ASP A 16 -2.48 2.37 5.82
CA ASP A 16 -2.00 1.09 5.33
C ASP A 16 -1.95 1.00 3.81
N PHE A 17 -0.76 1.25 3.28
CA PHE A 17 -0.49 1.04 1.87
C PHE A 17 -0.64 -0.43 1.45
N ALA A 18 -0.36 -1.41 2.32
CA ALA A 18 -0.46 -2.82 1.97
C ALA A 18 -1.92 -3.23 1.75
N LEU A 19 -2.84 -2.81 2.61
CA LEU A 19 -4.28 -3.02 2.45
C LEU A 19 -4.82 -2.28 1.22
N TRP A 20 -4.47 -0.99 1.05
CA TRP A 20 -4.89 -0.25 -0.14
C TRP A 20 -4.42 -0.93 -1.42
N ARG A 21 -3.15 -1.37 -1.47
CA ARG A 21 -2.59 -2.07 -2.62
C ARG A 21 -3.30 -3.40 -2.90
N GLN A 22 -3.64 -4.17 -1.85
CA GLN A 22 -4.37 -5.42 -2.01
C GLN A 22 -5.78 -5.19 -2.59
N ARG A 23 -6.49 -4.20 -2.05
CA ARG A 23 -7.79 -3.74 -2.53
C ARG A 23 -7.73 -3.26 -3.99
N MET A 24 -6.72 -2.46 -4.33
CA MET A 24 -6.48 -2.00 -5.70
C MET A 24 -6.20 -3.17 -6.65
N LYS A 25 -5.37 -4.14 -6.25
CA LYS A 25 -5.10 -5.33 -7.05
C LYS A 25 -6.39 -6.12 -7.32
N ALA A 26 -7.28 -6.22 -6.33
CA ALA A 26 -8.58 -6.88 -6.50
C ALA A 26 -9.47 -6.16 -7.54
N ILE A 27 -9.53 -4.82 -7.53
CA ILE A 27 -10.22 -4.03 -8.57
C ILE A 27 -9.66 -4.38 -9.95
N LEU A 28 -8.33 -4.33 -10.12
CA LEU A 28 -7.70 -4.58 -11.43
C LEU A 28 -7.95 -6.00 -11.92
N VAL A 29 -8.00 -7.00 -11.02
CA VAL A 29 -8.39 -8.38 -11.37
C VAL A 29 -9.85 -8.46 -11.81
N GLN A 30 -10.76 -7.82 -11.08
CA GLN A 30 -12.18 -7.79 -11.44
C GLN A 30 -12.42 -7.13 -12.80
N MET A 31 -11.66 -6.08 -13.12
CA MET A 31 -11.66 -5.41 -14.41
C MET A 31 -10.90 -6.18 -15.50
N LYS A 32 -10.28 -7.33 -15.16
CA LYS A 32 -9.45 -8.16 -16.05
C LYS A 32 -8.22 -7.45 -16.62
N ILE A 33 -7.74 -6.38 -15.97
CA ILE A 33 -6.60 -5.56 -16.39
C ILE A 33 -5.38 -5.72 -15.48
N SER A 34 -5.40 -6.64 -14.51
CA SER A 34 -4.30 -6.87 -13.56
C SER A 34 -2.96 -7.21 -14.22
N LYS A 35 -2.96 -7.79 -15.43
CA LYS A 35 -1.73 -8.09 -16.17
C LYS A 35 -0.92 -6.83 -16.52
N ALA A 36 -1.54 -5.65 -16.59
CA ALA A 36 -0.87 -4.38 -16.89
C ALA A 36 0.10 -3.91 -15.79
N ILE A 37 -0.01 -4.47 -14.57
CA ILE A 37 0.89 -4.17 -13.45
C ILE A 37 1.78 -5.37 -13.06
N ASP A 38 1.67 -6.48 -13.78
CA ASP A 38 2.38 -7.72 -13.46
C ASP A 38 3.76 -7.71 -14.15
N THR A 39 4.82 -7.57 -13.36
CA THR A 39 6.22 -7.56 -13.84
C THR A 39 6.68 -8.92 -14.35
N GLU A 40 5.97 -9.99 -14.01
CA GLU A 40 6.31 -11.38 -14.35
C GLU A 40 5.46 -11.95 -15.49
N ALA A 41 4.77 -11.10 -16.27
CA ALA A 41 3.90 -11.52 -17.36
C ALA A 41 4.69 -12.15 -18.54
N LYS A 42 5.29 -13.32 -18.32
CA LYS A 42 5.89 -14.20 -19.32
C LYS A 42 4.84 -15.01 -20.10
N HIS A 43 3.56 -14.92 -19.74
CA HIS A 43 2.48 -15.70 -20.34
C HIS A 43 1.32 -14.83 -20.84
N ALA A 44 1.62 -13.96 -21.80
CA ALA A 44 0.62 -13.28 -22.60
C ALA A 44 0.83 -13.60 -24.09
N GLU A 45 0.87 -14.90 -24.42
CA GLU A 45 0.97 -15.38 -25.81
C GLU A 45 -0.35 -15.18 -26.59
N SER A 46 -1.44 -14.75 -25.95
CA SER A 46 -2.75 -14.57 -26.58
C SER A 46 -3.30 -13.14 -26.57
N VAL A 47 -2.52 -12.12 -26.22
CA VAL A 47 -3.00 -10.72 -26.11
C VAL A 47 -2.34 -9.88 -27.20
N THR A 48 -3.18 -9.21 -28.01
CA THR A 48 -2.70 -8.35 -29.11
C THR A 48 -1.94 -7.13 -28.58
N ALA A 49 -1.23 -6.42 -29.45
CA ALA A 49 -0.51 -5.21 -29.03
C ALA A 49 -1.48 -4.10 -28.62
N GLU A 50 -2.59 -3.97 -29.34
CA GLU A 50 -3.68 -3.03 -29.08
C GLU A 50 -4.33 -3.30 -27.72
N ASP A 51 -4.67 -4.56 -27.43
CA ASP A 51 -5.24 -4.95 -26.13
C ASP A 51 -4.28 -4.63 -24.97
N LYS A 52 -2.96 -4.78 -25.17
CA LYS A 52 -1.96 -4.43 -24.13
C LYS A 52 -1.92 -2.93 -23.86
N VAL A 53 -2.06 -2.10 -24.89
CA VAL A 53 -2.11 -0.64 -24.75
C VAL A 53 -3.37 -0.24 -24.00
N GLU A 54 -4.53 -0.74 -24.42
CA GLU A 54 -5.81 -0.45 -23.77
C GLU A 54 -5.81 -0.90 -22.30
N MET A 55 -5.32 -2.12 -22.01
CA MET A 55 -5.18 -2.61 -20.64
C MET A 55 -4.27 -1.71 -19.79
N ASN A 56 -3.17 -1.21 -20.35
CA ASN A 56 -2.27 -0.31 -19.64
C ASN A 56 -2.95 1.05 -19.36
N GLU A 57 -3.65 1.64 -20.33
CA GLU A 57 -4.36 2.92 -20.15
C GLU A 57 -5.49 2.80 -19.12
N LEU A 58 -6.27 1.71 -19.16
CA LEU A 58 -7.30 1.42 -18.18
C LEU A 58 -6.72 1.19 -16.78
N ALA A 59 -5.63 0.44 -16.66
CA ALA A 59 -5.01 0.19 -15.36
C ALA A 59 -4.39 1.46 -14.78
N TYR A 60 -3.71 2.25 -15.63
CA TYR A 60 -3.12 3.53 -15.24
C TYR A 60 -4.19 4.50 -14.72
N SER A 61 -5.24 4.74 -15.51
CA SER A 61 -6.33 5.65 -15.14
C SER A 61 -7.04 5.19 -13.88
N THR A 62 -7.32 3.89 -13.76
CA THR A 62 -7.92 3.31 -12.55
C THR A 62 -7.05 3.59 -11.33
N ILE A 63 -5.75 3.27 -11.36
CA ILE A 63 -4.86 3.50 -10.21
C ILE A 63 -4.85 4.98 -9.83
N VAL A 64 -4.68 5.88 -10.80
CA VAL A 64 -4.65 7.34 -10.60
C VAL A 64 -5.92 7.86 -9.95
N MET A 65 -7.11 7.37 -10.34
CA MET A 65 -8.39 7.79 -9.75
C MET A 65 -8.53 7.46 -8.26
N TYR A 66 -7.78 6.48 -7.77
CA TYR A 66 -7.75 6.05 -6.38
C TYR A 66 -6.54 6.58 -5.60
N LEU A 67 -5.81 7.55 -6.14
CA LEU A 67 -4.76 8.28 -5.42
C LEU A 67 -5.26 9.67 -4.99
N GLY A 68 -4.79 10.11 -3.82
CA GLY A 68 -4.97 11.48 -3.35
C GLY A 68 -3.92 12.42 -3.92
N ASP A 69 -4.22 13.73 -3.95
CA ASP A 69 -3.42 14.77 -4.61
C ASP A 69 -1.92 14.76 -4.26
N LYS A 70 -1.59 14.49 -2.99
CA LYS A 70 -0.20 14.39 -2.56
C LYS A 70 0.52 13.27 -3.28
N VAL A 71 -0.08 12.08 -3.33
CA VAL A 71 0.51 10.88 -3.93
C VAL A 71 0.58 11.04 -5.44
N LEU A 72 -0.44 11.67 -6.06
CA LEU A 72 -0.44 11.99 -7.48
C LEU A 72 0.79 12.81 -7.89
N ARG A 73 1.19 13.81 -7.08
CA ARG A 73 2.40 14.60 -7.35
C ARG A 73 3.69 13.77 -7.27
N GLU A 74 3.74 12.75 -6.42
CA GLU A 74 4.92 11.89 -6.26
C GLU A 74 5.08 10.88 -7.40
N VAL A 75 4.00 10.53 -8.09
CA VAL A 75 3.99 9.59 -9.23
C VAL A 75 3.83 10.26 -10.59
N ALA A 76 3.74 11.59 -10.64
CA ALA A 76 3.41 12.36 -11.86
C ALA A 76 4.34 12.13 -13.07
N ASN A 77 5.57 11.65 -12.84
CA ASN A 77 6.53 11.35 -13.90
C ASN A 77 6.31 9.97 -14.55
N GLU A 78 5.52 9.10 -13.92
CA GLU A 78 5.24 7.76 -14.41
C GLU A 78 4.06 7.81 -15.40
N LYS A 79 4.25 7.25 -16.60
CA LYS A 79 3.23 7.26 -17.68
C LYS A 79 2.56 5.91 -17.91
N THR A 80 3.01 4.87 -17.23
CA THR A 80 2.54 3.49 -17.39
C THR A 80 1.96 2.99 -16.08
N ALA A 81 0.99 2.08 -16.17
CA ALA A 81 0.38 1.48 -14.99
C ALA A 81 1.43 0.80 -14.10
N ILE A 82 2.36 0.07 -14.74
CA ILE A 82 3.45 -0.60 -14.05
C ILE A 82 4.46 0.37 -13.42
N GLY A 83 4.74 1.51 -14.07
CA GLY A 83 5.60 2.56 -13.53
C GLY A 83 5.01 3.18 -12.26
N VAL A 84 3.74 3.58 -12.32
CA VAL A 84 3.01 4.10 -11.13
C VAL A 84 2.99 3.05 -10.02
N TRP A 85 2.67 1.80 -10.35
CA TRP A 85 2.59 0.71 -9.39
C TRP A 85 3.93 0.45 -8.68
N ALA A 86 5.02 0.34 -9.43
CA ALA A 86 6.36 0.13 -8.91
C ALA A 86 6.84 1.32 -8.05
N LYS A 87 6.55 2.54 -8.50
CA LYS A 87 6.88 3.77 -7.76
C LYS A 87 6.17 3.81 -6.40
N LEU A 88 4.87 3.52 -6.37
CA LEU A 88 4.08 3.45 -5.15
C LEU A 88 4.66 2.41 -4.18
N GLN A 89 5.00 1.21 -4.67
CA GLN A 89 5.65 0.19 -3.84
C GLN A 89 6.97 0.68 -3.26
N SER A 90 7.84 1.29 -4.07
CA SER A 90 9.12 1.84 -3.61
C SER A 90 8.94 2.90 -2.51
N LEU A 91 8.00 3.83 -2.72
CA LEU A 91 7.77 4.95 -1.80
C LEU A 91 7.14 4.51 -0.48
N TYR A 92 6.19 3.57 -0.52
CA TYR A 92 5.30 3.30 0.61
C TYR A 92 5.49 1.93 1.25
N MET A 93 5.96 0.92 0.51
CA MET A 93 6.25 -0.40 1.07
C MET A 93 7.49 -0.35 1.98
N LYS A 94 8.56 0.32 1.53
CA LYS A 94 9.80 0.46 2.32
C LYS A 94 9.55 1.22 3.62
N LYS A 95 8.79 2.32 3.57
CA LYS A 95 8.44 3.13 4.75
C LYS A 95 7.65 2.33 5.78
N PHE A 96 6.71 1.49 5.33
CA PHE A 96 5.92 0.64 6.23
C PHE A 96 6.80 -0.41 6.91
N LEU A 97 7.63 -1.11 6.14
CA LEU A 97 8.55 -2.12 6.68
C LEU A 97 9.57 -1.52 7.64
N SER A 98 10.18 -0.38 7.29
CA SER A 98 11.13 0.32 8.17
C SER A 98 10.46 0.80 9.45
N ARG A 99 9.21 1.31 9.38
CA ARG A 99 8.44 1.74 10.56
C ARG A 99 8.13 0.55 11.47
N ARG A 100 7.72 -0.59 10.91
CA ARG A 100 7.45 -1.81 11.69
C ARG A 100 8.70 -2.34 12.39
N ILE A 101 9.84 -2.41 11.68
CA ILE A 101 11.12 -2.85 12.25
C ILE A 101 11.57 -1.89 13.35
N TYR A 102 11.48 -0.58 13.10
CA TYR A 102 11.84 0.45 14.08
C TYR A 102 11.04 0.32 15.38
N LEU A 103 9.70 0.19 15.28
CA LEU A 103 8.85 0.07 16.46
C LEU A 103 9.06 -1.24 17.20
N LYS A 104 9.31 -2.36 16.51
CA LYS A 104 9.72 -3.61 17.16
C LYS A 104 11.04 -3.44 17.90
N GLY A 105 12.01 -2.74 17.30
CA GLY A 105 13.28 -2.40 17.93
C GLY A 105 13.09 -1.57 19.20
N MET A 106 12.24 -0.55 19.16
CA MET A 106 11.88 0.25 20.33
C MET A 106 11.22 -0.60 21.42
N LEU A 107 10.28 -1.48 21.06
CA LEU A 107 9.57 -2.33 22.01
C LEU A 107 10.52 -3.31 22.71
N PHE A 108 11.36 -4.03 21.95
CA PHE A 108 12.31 -5.00 22.51
C PHE A 108 13.48 -4.34 23.24
N GLY A 109 13.84 -3.12 22.84
CA GLY A 109 14.89 -2.32 23.46
C GLY A 109 14.39 -1.43 24.60
N PHE A 110 13.08 -1.44 24.89
CA PHE A 110 12.49 -0.56 25.89
C PHE A 110 13.04 -0.87 27.28
N LYS A 111 13.56 0.15 27.96
CA LYS A 111 14.11 0.06 29.31
C LYS A 111 13.61 1.23 30.12
N ILE A 112 13.23 0.95 31.37
CA ILE A 112 12.91 1.98 32.36
C ILE A 112 14.23 2.50 32.92
N GLN A 113 14.38 3.82 33.01
CA GLN A 113 15.48 4.49 33.69
C GLN A 113 14.92 5.34 34.85
N GLU A 114 15.71 5.62 35.89
CA GLU A 114 15.27 6.35 37.09
C GLU A 114 15.17 7.88 36.89
N ASP A 115 15.14 8.36 35.65
CA ASP A 115 15.21 9.78 35.29
C ASP A 115 13.84 10.46 35.10
N LYS A 116 12.76 9.69 34.99
CA LYS A 116 11.38 10.18 34.87
C LYS A 116 10.38 9.29 35.62
N PRO A 117 9.17 9.80 35.95
CA PRO A 117 8.11 9.01 36.58
C PRO A 117 7.76 7.75 35.78
N ILE A 118 7.34 6.71 36.48
CA ILE A 118 7.00 5.42 35.86
C ILE A 118 5.78 5.53 34.94
N GLU A 119 4.90 6.48 35.19
CA GLU A 119 3.72 6.78 34.38
C GLU A 119 4.13 7.20 32.96
N ASP A 120 5.16 8.05 32.82
CA ASP A 120 5.65 8.51 31.53
C ASP A 120 6.26 7.36 30.71
N TYR A 121 6.87 6.38 31.39
CA TYR A 121 7.35 5.14 30.75
C TYR A 121 6.21 4.24 30.29
N LEU A 122 5.16 4.12 31.10
CA LEU A 122 3.99 3.33 30.75
C LEU A 122 3.26 3.94 29.55
N ASP A 123 3.13 5.27 29.49
CA ASP A 123 2.53 5.97 28.35
C ASP A 123 3.33 5.78 27.07
N GLU A 124 4.66 5.87 27.15
CA GLU A 124 5.54 5.64 26.01
C GLU A 124 5.47 4.18 25.51
N PHE A 125 5.49 3.22 26.44
CA PHE A 125 5.33 1.81 26.13
C PHE A 125 3.98 1.52 25.48
N ASN A 126 2.89 2.03 26.06
CA ASN A 126 1.53 1.89 25.53
C ASN A 126 1.41 2.49 24.13
N ARG A 127 2.04 3.64 23.89
CA ARG A 127 2.09 4.26 22.56
C ARG A 127 2.77 3.35 21.53
N ILE A 128 3.92 2.76 21.86
CA ILE A 128 4.63 1.81 20.97
C ILE A 128 3.76 0.58 20.68
N VAL A 129 3.08 0.04 21.69
CA VAL A 129 2.18 -1.11 21.55
C VAL A 129 0.98 -0.77 20.67
N ILE A 130 0.34 0.38 20.85
CA ILE A 130 -0.78 0.84 20.02
C ILE A 130 -0.33 1.07 18.58
N ASP A 131 0.82 1.72 18.36
CA ASP A 131 1.37 1.94 17.02
C ASP A 131 1.73 0.63 16.32
N LEU A 132 2.25 -0.37 17.05
CA LEU A 132 2.49 -1.71 16.52
C LEU A 132 1.20 -2.46 16.23
N ALA A 133 0.20 -2.40 17.10
CA ALA A 133 -1.11 -3.02 16.89
C ALA A 133 -1.79 -2.43 15.65
N ASN A 134 -1.70 -1.11 15.45
CA ASN A 134 -2.21 -0.46 14.25
C ASN A 134 -1.50 -0.95 12.97
N ILE A 135 -0.22 -1.30 13.05
CA ILE A 135 0.56 -1.87 11.92
C ILE A 135 0.30 -3.38 11.75
N ASP A 136 -0.02 -4.12 12.82
CA ASP A 136 -0.19 -5.58 12.80
C ASP A 136 -1.65 -6.02 12.62
N VAL A 137 -2.66 -5.25 13.02
CA VAL A 137 -4.09 -5.47 12.67
C VAL A 137 -4.27 -5.48 11.15
N ASP A 138 -3.48 -4.66 10.46
CA ASP A 138 -3.33 -4.65 9.00
C ASP A 138 -2.70 -5.94 8.42
N THR A 139 -1.95 -6.70 9.23
CA THR A 139 -1.34 -7.98 8.84
C THR A 139 -2.15 -9.23 9.20
N LEU A 140 -2.99 -9.18 10.24
CA LEU A 140 -3.74 -10.33 10.76
C LEU A 140 -5.10 -10.56 10.07
N MET A 141 -5.62 -9.61 9.28
CA MET A 141 -6.76 -9.85 8.37
C MET A 141 -6.41 -10.80 7.18
N LYS A 142 -5.24 -11.43 7.17
CA LYS A 142 -4.78 -12.36 6.13
C LYS A 142 -4.88 -13.85 6.49
N THR A 143 -5.49 -14.21 7.61
CA THR A 143 -5.53 -15.61 8.07
C THR A 143 -6.90 -16.05 8.59
N LYS A 144 -7.96 -15.74 7.84
CA LYS A 144 -9.24 -16.45 7.93
C LYS A 144 -9.94 -16.50 6.58
#